data_AF-A0A8S2PGB3-F1
#
_entry.id   AF-A0A8S2PGB3-F1
#
_cell.length_a   1.000
_cell.length_b   1.000
_cell.length_c   1.000
_cell.angle_alpha   90.00
_cell.angle_beta   90.00
_cell.angle_gamma   90.00
#
_symmetry.space_group_name_H-M   'P 1'
#
loop_
_entity.id
_entity.type
_entity.pdbx_description
1 polymer ?
#
loop_
_entity_poly.entity_id
_entity_poly.type
_entity_poly.pdbx_seq_one_letter_code
_entity_poly.pdbx_strand_id
1 'polypeptide(L)'
;MQSLHYNSGSIKLKRERATMVSRWETSEVARWVAGLAGIQSNTSDIFLKHNIDGTALTLLLREDLIRMGITKIDQQLILMQSIDLLLTLVSRLTSETLALLFMHIHCAATTCYNILKRHDLKESTNNNSTIMNSPEFYTSVSNLSDVIVTTCHWLGRLPFIENKQYIGFRGKIIKILVQIRELLRNLRLADQINMPKTKLIVEIEKLRTTAITSVRQNKDSLFSSDCYLTRVHLQRPPTDDVNIEYTTMPDFTHVISSIETEAMRYMGSGYSAINIGDEIIEINNQVVIGWDPDHFNELLRSSSENNEICLLVKKMPRHNDDEVYTKRFVDGPSNPRRSRARHALEQKQQQTQEYRTILLEQEGIREEEEEQVH
;
A
#
# COMPACT_ATOMS: atom_id res chain seq x y z
N MET A 1 12.20 -27.11 -34.28
CA MET A 1 12.96 -26.17 -33.44
C MET A 1 12.36 -24.77 -33.59
N GLN A 2 11.23 -24.50 -32.94
CA GLN A 2 10.66 -23.15 -32.89
C GLN A 2 11.18 -22.49 -31.61
N SER A 3 11.98 -21.44 -31.80
CA SER A 3 12.51 -20.59 -30.75
C SER A 3 11.38 -19.87 -30.03
N LEU A 4 11.19 -20.20 -28.76
CA LEU A 4 10.43 -19.40 -27.81
C LEU A 4 11.12 -18.04 -27.69
N HIS A 5 10.59 -17.02 -28.38
CA HIS A 5 10.90 -15.63 -28.08
C HIS A 5 10.29 -15.30 -26.72
N TYR A 6 11.02 -15.66 -25.66
CA TYR A 6 10.78 -15.18 -24.31
C TYR A 6 11.00 -13.67 -24.30
N ASN A 7 9.97 -12.96 -23.85
CA ASN A 7 9.82 -11.52 -23.82
C ASN A 7 11.02 -10.85 -23.09
N SER A 8 11.97 -10.31 -23.85
CA SER A 8 13.19 -9.68 -23.32
C SER A 8 12.91 -8.42 -22.49
N GLY A 9 11.71 -7.83 -22.64
CA GLY A 9 11.23 -6.69 -21.83
C GLY A 9 10.94 -7.06 -20.38
N SER A 10 10.31 -8.23 -20.14
CA SER A 10 9.98 -8.70 -18.79
C SER A 10 11.21 -9.09 -17.96
N ILE A 11 12.28 -9.55 -18.64
CA ILE A 11 13.58 -9.86 -18.02
C ILE A 11 14.38 -8.59 -17.73
N LYS A 12 14.25 -7.54 -18.56
CA LYS A 12 14.85 -6.22 -18.31
C LYS A 12 14.23 -5.55 -17.08
N LEU A 13 12.90 -5.56 -16.98
CA LEU A 13 12.17 -5.09 -15.80
C LEU A 13 12.47 -5.94 -14.56
N LYS A 14 12.67 -7.26 -14.69
CA LYS A 14 13.13 -8.11 -13.58
C LYS A 14 14.58 -7.83 -13.13
N ARG A 15 15.44 -7.26 -13.99
CA ARG A 15 16.81 -6.81 -13.64
C ARG A 15 16.86 -5.41 -13.01
N GLU A 16 15.79 -4.62 -13.11
CA GLU A 16 15.60 -3.38 -12.34
C GLU A 16 15.10 -3.64 -10.91
N ARG A 17 14.51 -4.82 -10.66
CA ARG A 17 13.77 -5.21 -9.45
C ARG A 17 14.61 -5.65 -8.22
N ALA A 18 15.85 -5.20 -8.05
CA ALA A 18 16.62 -5.61 -6.86
C ALA A 18 17.16 -4.48 -6.00
N THR A 19 17.30 -3.24 -6.48
CA THR A 19 17.67 -2.11 -5.59
C THR A 19 17.34 -0.75 -6.24
N MET A 20 16.05 -0.41 -6.35
CA MET A 20 15.65 0.93 -6.84
C MET A 20 16.35 2.04 -6.04
N VAL A 21 16.40 1.88 -4.71
CA VAL A 21 17.06 2.82 -3.81
C VAL A 21 18.59 2.74 -3.91
N SER A 22 19.22 1.56 -3.99
CA SER A 22 20.70 1.50 -3.94
C SER A 22 21.39 2.11 -5.16
N ARG A 23 20.64 2.35 -6.25
CA ARG A 23 21.13 3.00 -7.46
C ARG A 23 21.01 4.52 -7.41
N TRP A 24 20.40 5.06 -6.35
CA TRP A 24 20.24 6.50 -6.24
C TRP A 24 21.58 7.20 -6.14
N GLU A 25 21.72 8.27 -6.93
CA GLU A 25 22.80 9.21 -6.76
C GLU A 25 22.60 10.04 -5.48
N THR A 26 23.68 10.65 -4.98
CA THR A 26 23.62 11.54 -3.82
C THR A 26 22.59 12.66 -4.01
N SER A 27 22.42 13.15 -5.24
CA SER A 27 21.44 14.20 -5.57
C SER A 27 19.98 13.72 -5.41
N GLU A 28 19.70 12.46 -5.76
CA GLU A 28 18.38 11.84 -5.65
C GLU A 28 18.03 11.54 -4.19
N VAL A 29 19.01 11.06 -3.41
CA VAL A 29 18.87 10.86 -1.96
C VAL A 29 18.56 12.19 -1.27
N ALA A 30 19.32 13.24 -1.57
CA ALA A 30 19.13 14.55 -0.96
C ALA A 30 17.76 15.16 -1.30
N ARG A 31 17.33 15.03 -2.57
CA ARG A 31 15.99 15.46 -2.99
C ARG A 31 14.90 14.66 -2.28
N TRP A 32 15.07 13.35 -2.13
CA TRP A 32 14.13 12.51 -1.38
C TRP A 32 14.04 12.95 0.08
N VAL A 33 15.18 13.17 0.76
CA VAL A 33 15.23 13.65 2.14
C VAL A 33 14.52 15.00 2.29
N ALA A 34 14.67 15.91 1.31
CA ALA A 34 14.06 17.23 1.36
C ALA A 34 12.52 17.20 1.36
N GLY A 35 11.89 16.16 0.81
CA GLY A 35 10.43 16.01 0.76
C GLY A 35 9.81 15.30 1.97
N LEU A 36 10.59 14.99 3.00
CA LEU A 36 10.11 14.32 4.21
C LEU A 36 9.44 15.29 5.18
N ALA A 37 8.33 14.85 5.77
CA ALA A 37 7.59 15.61 6.76
C ALA A 37 8.46 15.95 7.99
N GLY A 38 8.51 17.22 8.38
CA GLY A 38 9.13 17.64 9.65
C GLY A 38 10.66 17.56 9.70
N ILE A 39 11.31 17.31 8.55
CA ILE A 39 12.77 17.37 8.45
C ILE A 39 13.25 18.81 8.36
N GLN A 40 14.43 19.11 8.91
CA GLN A 40 15.05 20.43 8.76
C GLN A 40 15.56 20.64 7.33
N SER A 41 15.39 21.85 6.80
CA SER A 41 15.76 22.19 5.41
C SER A 41 17.24 21.97 5.09
N ASN A 42 18.14 22.16 6.06
CA ASN A 42 19.57 21.92 5.90
C ASN A 42 19.96 20.42 5.87
N THR A 43 19.03 19.51 6.17
CA THR A 43 19.33 18.06 6.24
C THR A 43 19.69 17.51 4.87
N SER A 44 19.01 17.96 3.81
CA SER A 44 19.34 17.61 2.42
C SER A 44 20.79 17.98 2.07
N ASP A 45 21.22 19.20 2.45
CA ASP A 45 22.60 19.66 2.22
C ASP A 45 23.63 18.85 3.01
N ILE A 46 23.29 18.39 4.22
CA ILE A 46 24.15 17.51 5.02
C ILE A 46 24.36 16.18 4.27
N PHE A 47 23.29 15.58 3.73
CA PHE A 47 23.38 14.33 2.97
C PHE A 47 24.23 14.52 1.70
N LEU A 48 24.07 15.65 0.99
CA LEU A 48 24.92 16.01 -0.15
C LEU A 48 26.40 16.13 0.25
N LYS A 49 26.69 16.89 1.31
CA LYS A 49 28.06 17.14 1.77
C LYS A 49 28.78 15.86 2.19
N HIS A 50 28.05 14.90 2.76
CA HIS A 50 28.58 13.62 3.19
C HIS A 50 28.57 12.55 2.08
N ASN A 51 28.17 12.90 0.84
CA ASN A 51 28.09 11.99 -0.30
C ASN A 51 27.27 10.73 -0.02
N ILE A 52 26.14 10.86 0.69
CA ILE A 52 25.25 9.73 0.96
C ILE A 52 24.50 9.37 -0.32
N ASP A 53 24.95 8.31 -0.98
CA ASP A 53 24.25 7.68 -2.10
C ASP A 53 23.20 6.67 -1.62
N GLY A 54 22.47 6.08 -2.56
CA GLY A 54 21.43 5.11 -2.26
C GLY A 54 21.92 3.85 -1.54
N THR A 55 23.16 3.41 -1.80
CA THR A 55 23.73 2.25 -1.12
C THR A 55 24.05 2.60 0.32
N ALA A 56 24.67 3.76 0.55
CA ALA A 56 24.91 4.29 1.89
C ALA A 56 23.59 4.51 2.66
N LEU A 57 22.55 5.03 2.01
CA LEU A 57 21.22 5.23 2.61
C LEU A 57 20.63 3.91 3.14
N THR A 58 20.75 2.81 2.38
CA THR A 58 20.20 1.50 2.78
C THR A 58 20.90 0.88 3.99
N LEU A 59 22.11 1.32 4.30
CA LEU A 59 22.94 0.81 5.40
C LEU A 59 23.06 1.82 6.55
N LEU A 60 22.41 2.97 6.42
CA LEU A 60 22.55 4.09 7.34
C LEU A 60 22.01 3.72 8.72
N LEU A 61 22.84 3.90 9.74
CA LEU A 61 22.46 3.70 11.13
C LEU A 61 22.25 5.04 11.84
N ARG A 62 21.59 4.99 13.00
CA ARG A 62 21.38 6.19 13.83
C ARG A 62 22.71 6.83 14.24
N GLU A 63 23.73 6.03 14.51
CA GLU A 63 25.08 6.49 14.86
C GLU A 63 25.72 7.27 13.71
N ASP A 64 25.41 6.95 12.47
CA ASP A 64 25.92 7.64 11.28
C ASP A 64 25.34 9.04 11.18
N LEU A 65 24.03 9.18 11.45
CA LEU A 65 23.35 10.49 11.50
C LEU A 65 24.00 11.41 12.53
N ILE A 66 24.33 10.88 13.71
CA ILE A 66 25.05 11.63 14.76
C ILE A 66 26.42 12.08 14.26
N ARG A 67 27.17 11.19 13.59
CA ARG A 67 28.50 11.51 13.01
C ARG A 67 28.42 12.53 11.87
N MET A 68 27.30 12.59 11.14
CA MET A 68 27.02 13.60 10.12
C MET A 68 26.59 14.95 10.72
N GLY A 69 26.43 15.05 12.04
CA GLY A 69 26.03 16.28 12.74
C GLY A 69 24.52 16.41 13.00
N ILE A 70 23.72 15.39 12.67
CA ILE A 70 22.28 15.33 12.95
C ILE A 70 22.11 14.75 14.36
N THR A 71 22.27 15.60 15.39
CA THR A 71 22.27 15.20 16.81
C THR A 71 20.89 15.22 17.47
N LYS A 72 19.93 15.93 16.88
CA LYS A 72 18.57 16.04 17.43
C LYS A 72 17.80 14.73 17.25
N ILE A 73 17.21 14.23 18.33
CA ILE A 73 16.58 12.90 18.39
C ILE A 73 15.34 12.82 17.49
N ASP A 74 14.51 13.86 17.46
CA ASP A 74 13.34 13.96 16.59
C ASP A 74 13.71 13.79 15.12
N GLN A 75 14.76 14.48 14.65
CA GLN A 75 15.24 14.39 13.27
C GLN A 75 15.79 12.99 12.94
N GLN A 76 16.52 12.39 13.89
CA GLN A 76 17.01 11.02 13.75
C GLN A 76 15.85 10.03 13.62
N LEU A 77 14.81 10.16 14.44
CA LEU A 77 13.65 9.26 14.41
C LEU A 77 12.90 9.38 13.08
N ILE A 78 12.64 10.61 12.62
CA ILE A 78 11.98 10.85 11.32
C ILE A 78 12.78 10.20 10.19
N LEU A 79 14.10 10.42 10.13
CA LEU A 79 14.94 9.84 9.08
C LEU A 79 14.96 8.32 9.13
N MET A 80 15.21 7.73 10.30
CA MET A 80 15.29 6.27 10.43
C MET A 80 13.95 5.62 10.09
N GLN A 81 12.83 6.19 10.53
CA GLN A 81 11.50 5.67 10.22
C GLN A 81 11.15 5.83 8.74
N SER A 82 11.52 6.96 8.13
CA SER A 82 11.29 7.20 6.70
C SER A 82 12.14 6.28 5.82
N ILE A 83 13.39 6.00 6.21
CA ILE A 83 14.27 5.05 5.51
C ILE A 83 13.68 3.63 5.62
N ASP A 84 13.29 3.19 6.81
CA ASP A 84 12.69 1.88 7.02
C ASP A 84 11.39 1.71 6.20
N LEU A 85 10.55 2.75 6.21
CA LEU A 85 9.32 2.81 5.41
C LEU A 85 9.62 2.73 3.91
N LEU A 86 10.56 3.55 3.41
CA LEU A 86 10.99 3.54 2.01
C LEU A 86 11.45 2.14 1.59
N LEU A 87 12.38 1.54 2.34
CA LEU A 87 12.93 0.22 2.03
C LEU A 87 11.85 -0.87 2.08
N THR A 88 10.96 -0.79 3.06
CA THR A 88 9.81 -1.69 3.19
C THR A 88 8.90 -1.58 1.97
N LEU A 89 8.51 -0.37 1.57
CA LEU A 89 7.61 -0.16 0.44
C LEU A 89 8.26 -0.55 -0.89
N VAL A 90 9.54 -0.22 -1.10
CA VAL A 90 10.32 -0.61 -2.29
C VAL A 90 10.38 -2.14 -2.42
N SER A 91 10.60 -2.87 -1.33
CA SER A 91 10.66 -4.33 -1.34
C SER A 91 9.34 -5.00 -1.77
N ARG A 92 8.22 -4.28 -1.59
CA ARG A 92 6.84 -4.75 -1.86
C ARG A 92 6.33 -4.40 -3.25
N LEU A 93 6.98 -3.50 -3.99
CA LEU A 93 6.43 -2.90 -5.23
C LEU A 93 5.99 -3.91 -6.31
N THR A 94 6.66 -5.07 -6.42
CA THR A 94 6.41 -6.04 -7.51
C THR A 94 6.29 -7.48 -7.06
N SER A 95 6.35 -7.73 -5.75
CA SER A 95 6.30 -9.06 -5.13
C SER A 95 5.00 -9.33 -4.38
N GLU A 96 4.19 -8.28 -4.17
CA GLU A 96 2.89 -8.42 -3.53
C GLU A 96 1.88 -9.10 -4.46
N THR A 97 1.23 -10.12 -3.90
CA THR A 97 0.08 -10.80 -4.49
C THR A 97 -0.98 -10.95 -3.41
N LEU A 98 -2.24 -11.11 -3.81
CA LEU A 98 -3.32 -11.36 -2.86
C LEU A 98 -3.09 -12.70 -2.11
N ALA A 99 -2.52 -13.70 -2.79
CA ALA A 99 -2.10 -14.96 -2.18
C ALA A 99 -1.10 -14.75 -1.04
N LEU A 100 -0.09 -13.89 -1.22
CA LEU A 100 0.88 -13.57 -0.19
C LEU A 100 0.25 -12.85 0.99
N LEU A 101 -0.65 -11.90 0.75
CA LEU A 101 -1.39 -11.20 1.81
C LEU A 101 -2.24 -12.15 2.65
N PHE A 102 -2.93 -13.10 2.02
CA PHE A 102 -3.67 -14.14 2.74
C PHE A 102 -2.73 -15.08 3.52
N MET A 103 -1.56 -15.40 3.00
CA MET A 103 -0.54 -16.14 3.75
C MET A 103 -0.04 -15.36 4.97
N HIS A 104 0.15 -14.04 4.85
CA HIS A 104 0.50 -13.19 5.99
C HIS A 104 -0.61 -13.20 7.05
N ILE A 105 -1.89 -13.10 6.67
CA ILE A 105 -3.02 -13.25 7.61
C ILE A 105 -2.92 -14.60 8.34
N HIS A 106 -2.69 -15.68 7.59
CA HIS A 106 -2.58 -17.01 8.16
C HIS A 106 -1.43 -17.11 9.18
N CYS A 107 -0.24 -16.61 8.83
CA CYS A 107 0.92 -16.61 9.72
C CYS A 107 0.67 -15.77 10.98
N ALA A 108 0.20 -14.54 10.84
CA ALA A 108 -0.10 -13.66 11.97
C ALA A 108 -1.18 -14.25 12.88
N ALA A 109 -2.26 -14.81 12.31
CA ALA A 109 -3.32 -15.46 13.07
C ALA A 109 -2.81 -16.72 13.79
N THR A 110 -1.90 -17.48 13.18
CA THR A 110 -1.27 -18.65 13.81
C THR A 110 -0.43 -18.25 15.02
N THR A 111 0.35 -17.17 14.91
CA THR A 111 1.13 -16.63 16.03
C THR A 111 0.20 -16.20 17.17
N CYS A 112 -0.85 -15.41 16.88
CA CYS A 112 -1.85 -15.02 17.88
C CYS A 112 -2.51 -16.24 18.55
N TYR A 113 -2.94 -17.22 17.75
CA TYR A 113 -3.57 -18.44 18.23
C TYR A 113 -2.64 -19.21 19.19
N ASN A 114 -1.37 -19.36 18.83
CA ASN A 114 -0.38 -20.06 19.66
C ASN A 114 -0.12 -19.35 20.99
N ILE A 115 -0.03 -18.01 20.98
CA ILE A 115 0.13 -17.20 22.21
C ILE A 115 -1.09 -17.39 23.11
N LEU A 116 -2.31 -17.28 22.55
CA LEU A 116 -3.55 -17.45 23.30
C LEU A 116 -3.71 -18.86 23.88
N LYS A 117 -3.41 -19.91 23.10
CA LYS A 117 -3.53 -21.30 23.56
C LYS A 117 -2.52 -21.67 24.63
N ARG A 118 -1.29 -21.13 24.56
CA ARG A 118 -0.30 -21.27 25.64
C ARG A 118 -0.79 -20.65 26.94
N HIS A 119 -1.53 -19.55 26.85
CA HIS A 119 -2.11 -18.87 27.99
C HIS A 119 -3.26 -19.67 28.61
N ASP A 120 -4.17 -20.19 27.77
CA ASP A 120 -5.31 -21.02 28.15
C ASP A 120 -4.87 -22.31 28.89
N LEU A 121 -3.81 -22.97 28.41
CA LEU A 121 -3.22 -24.14 29.07
C LEU A 121 -2.59 -23.81 30.44
N LYS A 122 -1.98 -22.64 30.59
CA LYS A 122 -1.37 -22.20 31.85
C LYS A 122 -2.43 -21.82 32.88
N GLU A 123 -3.51 -21.16 32.46
CA GLU A 123 -4.68 -20.85 33.30
C GLU A 123 -5.36 -22.13 33.81
N SER A 124 -5.50 -23.16 32.96
CA SER A 124 -6.05 -24.46 33.38
C SER A 124 -5.19 -25.23 34.40
N THR A 125 -3.91 -24.88 34.54
CA THR A 125 -2.96 -25.58 35.43
C THR A 125 -2.72 -24.81 36.74
N ASN A 126 -2.82 -23.47 36.71
CA ASN A 126 -2.64 -22.60 37.86
C ASN A 126 -3.95 -21.86 38.19
N ASN A 127 -4.72 -22.38 39.15
CA ASN A 127 -6.00 -21.82 39.62
C ASN A 127 -5.94 -20.37 40.18
N ASN A 128 -4.76 -19.73 40.22
CA ASN A 128 -4.53 -18.42 40.85
C ASN A 128 -3.72 -17.42 40.02
N SER A 129 -3.45 -17.67 38.73
CA SER A 129 -2.75 -16.67 37.93
C SER A 129 -3.75 -15.82 37.14
N THR A 130 -4.05 -14.62 37.65
CA THR A 130 -4.47 -13.47 36.85
C THR A 130 -3.32 -13.15 35.89
N ILE A 131 -3.16 -13.93 34.82
CA ILE A 131 -2.08 -13.68 33.88
C ILE A 131 -2.50 -12.45 33.08
N MET A 132 -1.99 -11.29 33.50
CA MET A 132 -2.07 -10.07 32.72
C MET A 132 -1.66 -10.36 31.29
N ASN A 133 -2.45 -9.88 30.33
CA ASN A 133 -2.14 -10.00 28.92
C ASN A 133 -0.71 -9.51 28.67
N SER A 134 0.16 -10.40 28.16
CA SER A 134 1.57 -10.06 27.94
C SER A 134 1.70 -8.98 26.86
N PRO A 135 2.72 -8.11 26.91
CA PRO A 135 3.02 -7.20 25.81
C PRO A 135 3.11 -7.92 24.46
N GLU A 136 3.66 -9.15 24.45
CA GLU A 136 3.72 -10.05 23.29
C GLU A 136 2.34 -10.33 22.66
N PHE A 137 1.29 -10.52 23.49
CA PHE A 137 -0.07 -10.73 22.99
C PHE A 137 -0.58 -9.48 22.25
N TYR A 138 -0.44 -8.30 22.85
CA TYR A 138 -0.91 -7.06 22.24
C TYR A 138 -0.15 -6.74 20.95
N THR A 139 1.17 -6.94 20.92
CA THR A 139 1.98 -6.80 19.70
C THR A 139 1.51 -7.76 18.62
N SER A 140 1.28 -9.04 18.96
CA SER A 140 0.82 -10.03 17.99
C SER A 140 -0.55 -9.69 17.41
N VAL A 141 -1.47 -9.21 18.25
CA VAL A 141 -2.81 -8.79 17.83
C VAL A 141 -2.78 -7.53 16.97
N SER A 142 -1.92 -6.55 17.30
CA SER A 142 -1.69 -5.36 16.48
C SER A 142 -1.21 -5.77 15.08
N ASN A 143 -0.16 -6.59 15.01
CA ASN A 143 0.36 -7.10 13.74
C ASN A 143 -0.71 -7.87 12.94
N LEU A 144 -1.56 -8.66 13.60
CA LEU A 144 -2.69 -9.32 12.94
C LEU A 144 -3.67 -8.29 12.35
N SER A 145 -4.02 -7.24 13.10
CA SER A 145 -4.87 -6.15 12.61
C SER A 145 -4.24 -5.46 11.40
N ASP A 146 -2.96 -5.12 11.46
CA ASP A 146 -2.25 -4.41 10.38
C ASP A 146 -2.26 -5.21 9.06
N VAL A 147 -2.01 -6.51 9.14
CA VAL A 147 -2.03 -7.41 7.97
C VAL A 147 -3.45 -7.57 7.41
N ILE A 148 -4.47 -7.67 8.27
CA ILE A 148 -5.87 -7.75 7.84
C ILE A 148 -6.27 -6.46 7.13
N VAL A 149 -6.00 -5.31 7.75
CA VAL A 149 -6.31 -3.98 7.21
C VAL A 149 -5.66 -3.81 5.85
N THR A 150 -4.37 -4.14 5.71
CA THR A 150 -3.64 -4.11 4.43
C THR A 150 -4.32 -4.98 3.37
N THR A 151 -4.74 -6.19 3.73
CA THR A 151 -5.44 -7.10 2.81
C THR A 151 -6.80 -6.57 2.38
N CYS A 152 -7.55 -5.95 3.30
CA CYS A 152 -8.84 -5.33 3.01
C CYS A 152 -8.70 -4.12 2.09
N HIS A 153 -7.64 -3.32 2.23
CA HIS A 153 -7.33 -2.23 1.29
C HIS A 153 -7.10 -2.78 -0.12
N TRP A 154 -6.33 -3.87 -0.24
CA TRP A 154 -6.11 -4.56 -1.52
C TRP A 154 -7.43 -5.04 -2.16
N LEU A 155 -8.28 -5.71 -1.38
CA LEU A 155 -9.59 -6.19 -1.83
C LEU A 155 -10.59 -5.06 -2.13
N GLY A 156 -10.34 -3.86 -1.60
CA GLY A 156 -11.12 -2.64 -1.82
C GLY A 156 -10.70 -1.86 -3.07
N ARG A 157 -9.77 -2.40 -3.87
CA ARG A 157 -9.30 -1.78 -5.13
C ARG A 157 -9.67 -2.63 -6.34
N LEU A 158 -9.59 -2.02 -7.51
CA LEU A 158 -9.72 -2.74 -8.77
C LEU A 158 -8.57 -3.73 -8.97
N PRO A 159 -8.80 -4.85 -9.67
CA PRO A 159 -10.09 -5.31 -10.21
C PRO A 159 -10.94 -6.11 -9.18
N PHE A 160 -10.51 -6.21 -7.91
CA PHE A 160 -11.16 -7.06 -6.91
C PHE A 160 -12.58 -6.62 -6.55
N ILE A 161 -12.85 -5.31 -6.51
CA ILE A 161 -14.19 -4.78 -6.22
C ILE A 161 -15.24 -5.12 -7.28
N GLU A 162 -14.82 -5.49 -8.50
CA GLU A 162 -15.75 -5.88 -9.58
C GLU A 162 -16.12 -7.37 -9.52
N ASN A 163 -15.42 -8.15 -8.70
CA ASN A 163 -15.60 -9.60 -8.61
C ASN A 163 -16.24 -10.00 -7.28
N LYS A 164 -17.46 -10.55 -7.38
CA LYS A 164 -18.32 -10.95 -6.24
C LYS A 164 -17.62 -11.88 -5.25
N GLN A 165 -16.71 -12.75 -5.70
CA GLN A 165 -15.96 -13.64 -4.80
C GLN A 165 -15.07 -12.84 -3.85
N TYR A 166 -14.35 -11.85 -4.36
CA TYR A 166 -13.41 -11.03 -3.59
C TYR A 166 -14.13 -10.02 -2.69
N ILE A 167 -15.23 -9.44 -3.15
CA ILE A 167 -16.14 -8.66 -2.30
C ILE A 167 -16.60 -9.52 -1.11
N GLY A 168 -17.00 -10.77 -1.38
CA GLY A 168 -17.38 -11.73 -0.35
C GLY A 168 -16.25 -12.08 0.62
N PHE A 169 -15.01 -12.20 0.15
CA PHE A 169 -13.84 -12.38 1.01
C PHE A 169 -13.59 -11.16 1.90
N ARG A 170 -13.61 -9.95 1.34
CA ARG A 170 -13.46 -8.69 2.08
C ARG A 170 -14.49 -8.61 3.21
N GLY A 171 -15.77 -8.84 2.91
CA GLY A 171 -16.84 -8.81 3.91
C GLY A 171 -16.65 -9.84 5.03
N LYS A 172 -16.22 -11.07 4.70
CA LYS A 172 -15.93 -12.10 5.72
C LYS A 172 -14.76 -11.70 6.63
N ILE A 173 -13.68 -11.19 6.06
CA ILE A 173 -12.48 -10.77 6.79
C ILE A 173 -12.79 -9.59 7.71
N ILE A 174 -13.48 -8.56 7.19
CA ILE A 174 -13.91 -7.38 7.99
C ILE A 174 -14.79 -7.81 9.15
N LYS A 175 -15.76 -8.69 8.91
CA LYS A 175 -16.65 -9.19 9.97
C LYS A 175 -15.86 -9.85 11.10
N ILE A 176 -14.85 -10.67 10.77
CA ILE A 176 -14.00 -11.31 11.78
C ILE A 176 -13.13 -10.28 12.50
N LEU A 177 -12.57 -9.29 11.79
CA LEU A 177 -11.78 -8.21 12.41
C LEU A 177 -12.60 -7.44 13.44
N VAL A 178 -13.82 -7.03 13.09
CA VAL A 178 -14.74 -6.32 14.00
C VAL A 178 -15.03 -7.17 15.24
N GLN A 179 -15.28 -8.47 15.06
CA GLN A 179 -15.49 -9.38 16.18
C GLN A 179 -14.25 -9.52 17.08
N ILE A 180 -13.06 -9.63 16.50
CA ILE A 180 -11.79 -9.67 17.25
C ILE A 180 -11.61 -8.38 18.05
N ARG A 181 -11.81 -7.21 17.42
CA ARG A 181 -11.69 -5.89 18.07
C ARG A 181 -12.66 -5.73 19.23
N GLU A 182 -13.92 -6.11 19.05
CA GLU A 182 -14.91 -6.04 20.12
C GLU A 182 -14.57 -6.96 21.29
N LEU A 183 -14.09 -8.18 21.02
CA LEU A 183 -13.63 -9.09 22.07
C LEU A 183 -12.39 -8.54 22.80
N LEU A 184 -11.46 -7.90 22.09
CA LEU A 184 -10.29 -7.26 22.68
C LEU A 184 -10.64 -6.04 23.55
N ARG A 185 -11.58 -5.22 23.09
CA ARG A 185 -12.11 -4.08 23.85
C ARG A 185 -12.73 -4.55 25.16
N ASN A 186 -13.58 -5.58 25.10
CA ASN A 186 -14.17 -6.19 26.29
C ASN A 186 -13.11 -6.80 27.23
N LEU A 187 -12.03 -7.38 26.69
CA LEU A 187 -10.89 -7.87 27.50
C LEU A 187 -10.08 -6.74 28.16
N ARG A 188 -10.04 -5.53 27.59
CA ARG A 188 -9.36 -4.36 28.17
C ARG A 188 -10.20 -3.66 29.24
N LEU A 189 -11.52 -3.58 29.05
CA LEU A 189 -12.44 -2.92 29.98
C LEU A 189 -12.71 -3.79 31.22
N ALA A 190 -12.64 -5.12 31.08
CA ALA A 190 -12.89 -6.06 32.17
C ALA A 190 -11.57 -6.51 32.83
N ASP A 191 -10.92 -5.63 33.59
CA ASP A 191 -9.87 -6.03 34.54
C ASP A 191 -10.39 -6.90 35.71
N GLN A 192 -11.69 -7.22 35.73
CA GLN A 192 -12.28 -8.11 36.71
C GLN A 192 -13.32 -9.01 36.03
N ILE A 193 -13.17 -10.32 36.22
CA ILE A 193 -14.10 -11.39 35.83
C ILE A 193 -13.88 -11.95 34.40
N ASN A 194 -12.82 -12.74 34.26
CA ASN A 194 -12.86 -14.06 33.61
C ASN A 194 -13.64 -14.14 32.29
N MET A 195 -13.42 -13.22 31.34
CA MET A 195 -13.92 -13.44 29.99
C MET A 195 -13.03 -14.52 29.35
N PRO A 196 -13.56 -15.72 29.08
CA PRO A 196 -12.71 -16.80 28.60
C PRO A 196 -12.18 -16.41 27.22
N LYS A 197 -10.86 -16.44 27.08
CA LYS A 197 -10.13 -16.21 25.81
C LYS A 197 -10.58 -17.17 24.70
N THR A 198 -11.35 -18.20 25.05
CA THR A 198 -11.97 -19.19 24.15
C THR A 198 -12.74 -18.55 22.99
N LYS A 199 -13.53 -17.48 23.20
CA LYS A 199 -14.23 -16.81 22.10
C LYS A 199 -13.26 -16.15 21.11
N LEU A 200 -12.24 -15.48 21.62
CA LEU A 200 -11.20 -14.84 20.80
C LEU A 200 -10.38 -15.89 20.03
N ILE A 201 -10.04 -17.01 20.68
CA ILE A 201 -9.38 -18.16 20.05
C ILE A 201 -10.22 -18.69 18.88
N VAL A 202 -11.53 -18.82 19.04
CA VAL A 202 -12.44 -19.29 17.98
C VAL A 202 -12.46 -18.33 16.79
N GLU A 203 -12.52 -17.01 17.01
CA GLU A 203 -12.52 -16.05 15.90
C GLU A 203 -11.17 -16.00 15.16
N ILE A 204 -10.05 -16.05 15.89
CA ILE A 204 -8.72 -16.13 15.27
C ILE A 204 -8.55 -17.45 14.50
N GLU A 205 -9.10 -18.56 15.00
CA GLU A 205 -9.08 -19.85 14.31
C GLU A 205 -9.89 -19.82 13.00
N LYS A 206 -11.07 -19.19 13.03
CA LYS A 206 -11.89 -18.98 11.82
C LYS A 206 -11.14 -18.16 10.79
N LEU A 207 -10.47 -17.08 11.20
CA LEU A 207 -9.64 -16.27 10.30
C LEU A 207 -8.49 -17.07 9.70
N ARG A 208 -7.75 -17.78 10.55
CA ARG A 208 -6.63 -18.65 10.16
C ARG A 208 -7.05 -19.69 9.13
N THR A 209 -8.19 -20.34 9.35
CA THR A 209 -8.75 -21.36 8.47
C THR A 209 -9.25 -20.75 7.16
N THR A 210 -9.93 -19.60 7.22
CA THR A 210 -10.40 -18.88 6.03
C THR A 210 -9.22 -18.48 5.13
N ALA A 211 -8.15 -17.95 5.73
CA ALA A 211 -6.96 -17.52 5.02
C ALA A 211 -6.26 -18.68 4.29
N ILE A 212 -5.93 -19.76 4.99
CA ILE A 212 -5.24 -20.92 4.38
C ILE A 212 -6.11 -21.66 3.36
N THR A 213 -7.41 -21.74 3.60
CA THR A 213 -8.36 -22.38 2.67
C THR A 213 -8.44 -21.58 1.37
N SER A 214 -8.48 -20.25 1.46
CA SER A 214 -8.47 -19.37 0.29
C SER A 214 -7.19 -19.55 -0.52
N VAL A 215 -6.03 -19.64 0.13
CA VAL A 215 -4.76 -19.87 -0.57
C VAL A 215 -4.74 -21.23 -1.29
N ARG A 216 -5.30 -22.27 -0.68
CA ARG A 216 -5.28 -23.63 -1.25
C ARG A 216 -6.32 -23.88 -2.33
N GLN A 217 -7.49 -23.23 -2.23
CA GLN A 217 -8.66 -23.55 -3.07
C GLN A 217 -8.92 -22.52 -4.17
N ASN A 218 -8.34 -21.32 -4.10
CA ASN A 218 -8.57 -20.29 -5.10
C ASN A 218 -7.87 -20.65 -6.42
N LYS A 219 -8.67 -20.72 -7.50
CA LYS A 219 -8.20 -21.04 -8.85
C LYS A 219 -8.09 -19.81 -9.76
N ASP A 220 -8.50 -18.65 -9.28
CA ASP A 220 -8.44 -17.41 -10.05
C ASP A 220 -6.98 -16.96 -10.19
N SER A 221 -6.53 -16.83 -11.45
CA SER A 221 -5.21 -16.28 -11.79
C SER A 221 -4.92 -14.94 -11.12
N LEU A 222 -5.93 -14.09 -10.93
CA LEU A 222 -5.79 -12.77 -10.32
C LEU A 222 -5.31 -12.87 -8.86
N PHE A 223 -5.67 -13.95 -8.16
CA PHE A 223 -5.28 -14.16 -6.76
C PHE A 223 -3.76 -14.27 -6.58
N SER A 224 -3.07 -14.83 -7.57
CA SER A 224 -1.62 -15.06 -7.54
C SER A 224 -0.87 -14.14 -8.51
N SER A 225 -1.54 -13.22 -9.17
CA SER A 225 -0.91 -12.29 -10.10
C SER A 225 -0.17 -11.19 -9.35
N ASP A 226 1.01 -10.84 -9.86
CA ASP A 226 1.88 -9.83 -9.27
C ASP A 226 1.37 -8.41 -9.59
N CYS A 227 1.62 -7.48 -8.67
CA CYS A 227 1.66 -6.06 -9.01
C CYS A 227 2.74 -5.76 -10.05
N TYR A 228 2.55 -4.68 -10.81
CA TYR A 228 3.54 -4.24 -11.79
C TYR A 228 3.68 -2.73 -11.82
N LEU A 229 4.89 -2.27 -12.14
CA LEU A 229 5.19 -0.86 -12.31
C LEU A 229 4.97 -0.47 -13.77
N THR A 230 4.34 0.69 -13.99
CA THR A 230 4.11 1.25 -15.32
C THR A 230 4.45 2.73 -15.30
N ARG A 231 5.21 3.17 -16.30
CA ARG A 231 5.48 4.59 -16.53
C ARG A 231 4.34 5.18 -17.35
N VAL A 232 3.77 6.29 -16.89
CA VAL A 232 2.66 6.97 -17.53
C VAL A 232 3.01 8.44 -17.74
N HIS A 233 2.77 8.89 -18.96
CA HIS A 233 3.08 10.22 -19.43
C HIS A 233 1.79 11.02 -19.53
N LEU A 234 1.67 12.07 -18.73
CA LEU A 234 0.47 12.90 -18.60
C LEU A 234 0.69 14.27 -19.20
N GLN A 235 -0.09 14.60 -20.22
CA GLN A 235 -0.12 15.97 -20.75
C GLN A 235 -0.92 16.86 -19.80
N ARG A 236 -0.33 17.95 -19.30
CA ARG A 236 -1.08 18.92 -18.50
C ARG A 236 -2.13 19.64 -19.34
N PRO A 237 -3.34 19.85 -18.80
CA PRO A 237 -4.32 20.74 -19.40
C PRO A 237 -3.80 22.19 -19.43
N PRO A 238 -4.40 23.06 -20.28
CA PRO A 238 -4.04 24.47 -20.36
C PRO A 238 -4.31 25.28 -19.08
N THR A 239 -5.04 24.71 -18.12
CA THR A 239 -5.40 25.31 -16.83
C THR A 239 -4.33 25.14 -15.75
N ASP A 240 -3.17 24.57 -16.10
CA ASP A 240 -1.98 24.33 -15.25
C ASP A 240 -2.18 23.36 -14.06
N ASP A 241 -3.42 22.99 -13.75
CA ASP A 241 -3.73 21.99 -12.73
C ASP A 241 -3.62 20.55 -13.27
N VAL A 242 -3.03 19.68 -12.46
CA VAL A 242 -3.00 18.25 -12.72
C VAL A 242 -4.34 17.68 -12.28
N ASN A 243 -5.13 17.23 -13.24
CA ASN A 243 -6.48 16.73 -13.02
C ASN A 243 -6.54 15.31 -12.37
N ILE A 244 -5.66 15.04 -11.42
CA ILE A 244 -5.62 13.81 -10.61
C ILE A 244 -5.73 14.23 -9.15
N GLU A 245 -6.74 13.72 -8.46
CA GLU A 245 -6.80 13.77 -7.01
C GLU A 245 -6.12 12.53 -6.44
N TYR A 246 -5.42 12.70 -5.32
CA TYR A 246 -4.81 11.61 -4.60
C TYR A 246 -5.15 11.70 -3.11
N THR A 247 -5.03 10.57 -2.44
CA THR A 247 -5.13 10.44 -0.98
C THR A 247 -3.79 9.90 -0.49
N THR A 248 -3.18 10.59 0.48
CA THR A 248 -2.01 10.07 1.19
C THR A 248 -2.49 9.14 2.28
N MET A 249 -2.10 7.88 2.20
CA MET A 249 -2.41 6.87 3.20
C MET A 249 -1.56 7.10 4.47
N PRO A 250 -1.92 6.50 5.62
CA PRO A 250 -1.17 6.64 6.87
C PRO A 250 0.29 6.18 6.81
N ASP A 251 0.64 5.31 5.85
CA ASP A 251 2.00 4.87 5.55
C ASP A 251 2.70 5.76 4.50
N PHE A 252 2.20 6.98 4.29
CA PHE A 252 2.70 7.96 3.32
C PHE A 252 2.82 7.43 1.89
N THR A 253 1.98 6.46 1.53
CA THR A 253 1.77 6.08 0.13
C THR A 253 0.72 7.01 -0.50
N HIS A 254 1.01 7.54 -1.69
CA HIS A 254 0.09 8.41 -2.41
C HIS A 254 -0.72 7.58 -3.40
N VAL A 255 -2.03 7.49 -3.16
CA VAL A 255 -2.96 6.65 -3.94
C VAL A 255 -3.89 7.54 -4.73
N ILE A 256 -4.06 7.24 -6.02
CA ILE A 256 -4.95 8.00 -6.89
C ILE A 256 -6.39 7.75 -6.47
N SER A 257 -7.10 8.81 -6.07
CA SER A 257 -8.45 8.74 -5.50
C SER A 257 -9.52 9.20 -6.48
N SER A 258 -9.17 10.09 -7.41
CA SER A 258 -10.05 10.53 -8.49
C SER A 258 -9.25 10.98 -9.71
N ILE A 259 -9.89 10.91 -10.88
CA ILE A 259 -9.36 11.45 -12.13
C ILE A 259 -10.45 12.34 -12.70
N GLU A 260 -10.15 13.63 -12.89
CA GLU A 260 -11.17 14.58 -13.32
C GLU A 260 -11.70 14.23 -14.72
N THR A 261 -13.01 14.40 -14.89
CA THR A 261 -13.73 14.06 -16.12
C THR A 261 -13.23 14.88 -17.31
N GLU A 262 -12.76 16.12 -17.09
CA GLU A 262 -12.22 16.96 -18.16
C GLU A 262 -10.85 16.49 -18.65
N ALA A 263 -10.01 15.94 -17.76
CA ALA A 263 -8.72 15.33 -18.11
C ALA A 263 -8.90 14.16 -19.09
N MET A 264 -9.93 13.36 -18.84
CA MET A 264 -10.28 12.18 -19.63
C MET A 264 -10.76 12.54 -21.05
N ARG A 265 -11.14 13.79 -21.32
CA ARG A 265 -11.51 14.26 -22.67
C ARG A 265 -10.30 14.38 -23.59
N TYR A 266 -9.10 14.55 -23.04
CA TYR A 266 -7.84 14.55 -23.78
C TYR A 266 -7.42 13.10 -24.09
N MET A 267 -8.16 12.42 -24.97
CA MET A 267 -7.81 11.05 -25.37
C MET A 267 -6.45 11.05 -26.11
N GLY A 268 -5.41 10.56 -25.42
CA GLY A 268 -4.02 10.53 -25.90
C GLY A 268 -2.99 10.90 -24.81
N SER A 269 -3.42 11.52 -23.71
CA SER A 269 -2.56 12.08 -22.67
C SER A 269 -2.16 11.09 -21.55
N GLY A 270 -2.17 9.78 -21.77
CA GLY A 270 -1.81 8.78 -20.75
C GLY A 270 -2.78 8.62 -19.57
N TYR A 271 -3.74 9.52 -19.35
CA TYR A 271 -4.75 9.42 -18.28
C TYR A 271 -5.64 8.16 -18.39
N SER A 272 -5.78 7.57 -19.57
CA SER A 272 -6.45 6.27 -19.75
C SER A 272 -5.66 5.10 -19.19
N ALA A 273 -4.34 5.23 -19.03
CA ALA A 273 -3.50 4.19 -18.45
C ALA A 273 -3.58 4.17 -16.93
N ILE A 274 -3.99 5.28 -16.28
CA ILE A 274 -4.13 5.43 -14.84
C ILE A 274 -5.51 4.98 -14.36
N ASN A 275 -5.56 4.30 -13.23
CA ASN A 275 -6.77 3.89 -12.53
C ASN A 275 -6.79 4.44 -11.10
N ILE A 276 -7.99 4.51 -10.55
CA ILE A 276 -8.20 4.78 -9.13
C ILE A 276 -7.66 3.59 -8.33
N GLY A 277 -6.95 3.89 -7.25
CA GLY A 277 -6.25 2.89 -6.43
C GLY A 277 -4.82 2.58 -6.87
N ASP A 278 -4.32 3.16 -7.96
CA ASP A 278 -2.91 3.07 -8.33
C ASP A 278 -2.05 3.89 -7.34
N GLU A 279 -0.90 3.33 -6.94
CA GLU A 279 0.05 4.00 -6.04
C GLU A 279 1.10 4.76 -6.87
N ILE A 280 1.32 6.03 -6.56
CA ILE A 280 2.33 6.87 -7.21
C ILE A 280 3.67 6.66 -6.52
N ILE A 281 4.64 6.17 -7.30
CA ILE A 281 5.99 5.81 -6.83
C ILE A 281 7.00 6.89 -7.19
N GLU A 282 6.92 7.41 -8.43
CA GLU A 282 7.78 8.51 -8.90
C GLU A 282 6.96 9.59 -9.61
N ILE A 283 7.43 10.84 -9.49
CA ILE A 283 7.02 11.99 -10.30
C ILE A 283 8.28 12.56 -10.95
N ASN A 284 8.31 12.66 -12.28
CA ASN A 284 9.44 13.19 -13.06
C ASN A 284 10.79 12.57 -12.65
N ASN A 285 10.80 11.24 -12.48
CA ASN A 285 11.95 10.44 -12.05
C ASN A 285 12.44 10.67 -10.61
N GLN A 286 11.72 11.47 -9.81
CA GLN A 286 11.96 11.56 -8.37
C GLN A 286 11.03 10.57 -7.65
N VAL A 287 11.60 9.68 -6.83
CA VAL A 287 10.81 8.82 -5.94
C VAL A 287 10.19 9.67 -4.84
N VAL A 288 8.88 9.54 -4.66
CA VAL A 288 8.06 10.33 -3.72
C VAL A 288 7.47 9.50 -2.59
N ILE A 289 7.93 8.26 -2.44
CA ILE A 289 7.50 7.38 -1.35
C ILE A 289 7.89 8.02 -0.01
N GLY A 290 6.93 8.14 0.92
CA GLY A 290 7.20 8.69 2.25
C GLY A 290 7.17 10.22 2.32
N TRP A 291 6.88 10.91 1.21
CA TRP A 291 6.78 12.36 1.19
C TRP A 291 5.50 12.85 1.84
N ASP A 292 5.54 14.05 2.41
CA ASP A 292 4.32 14.71 2.86
C ASP A 292 3.51 15.29 1.69
N PRO A 293 2.22 15.57 1.90
CA PRO A 293 1.37 16.12 0.86
C PRO A 293 1.83 17.46 0.29
N ASP A 294 2.52 18.30 1.05
CA ASP A 294 2.91 19.64 0.61
C ASP A 294 4.03 19.55 -0.43
N HIS A 295 5.10 18.83 -0.13
CA HIS A 295 6.20 18.60 -1.07
C HIS A 295 5.76 17.75 -2.28
N PHE A 296 4.88 16.78 -2.06
CA PHE A 296 4.30 16.00 -3.16
C PHE A 296 3.52 16.91 -4.13
N ASN A 297 2.69 17.82 -3.61
CA ASN A 297 1.92 18.77 -4.42
C ASN A 297 2.82 19.76 -5.16
N GLU A 298 3.87 20.26 -4.51
CA GLU A 298 4.86 21.13 -5.15
C GLU A 298 5.49 20.45 -6.36
N LEU A 299 5.95 19.21 -6.20
CA LEU A 299 6.55 18.44 -7.29
C LEU A 299 5.52 18.10 -8.38
N LEU A 300 4.29 17.74 -8.00
CA LEU A 300 3.21 17.46 -8.95
C LEU A 300 2.86 18.68 -9.79
N ARG A 301 2.97 19.90 -9.22
CA ARG A 301 2.73 21.19 -9.88
C ARG A 301 3.97 21.76 -10.59
N SER A 302 5.17 21.26 -10.29
CA SER A 302 6.40 21.72 -10.92
C SER A 302 6.34 21.58 -12.45
N SER A 303 6.53 22.68 -13.18
CA SER A 303 6.41 22.69 -14.65
C SER A 303 7.60 21.97 -15.28
N SER A 304 7.33 21.03 -16.17
CA SER A 304 8.35 20.46 -17.04
C SER A 304 8.43 21.25 -18.36
N GLU A 305 9.57 21.16 -19.04
CA GLU A 305 9.83 21.89 -20.30
C GLU A 305 8.78 21.61 -21.39
N ASN A 306 8.07 20.48 -21.33
CA ASN A 306 7.08 20.03 -22.32
C ASN A 306 5.62 20.03 -21.80
N ASN A 307 5.37 20.65 -20.64
CA ASN A 307 4.06 20.62 -19.98
C ASN A 307 3.52 19.20 -19.78
N GLU A 308 4.42 18.27 -19.47
CA GLU A 308 4.19 16.84 -19.34
C GLU A 308 4.66 16.35 -17.97
N ILE A 309 3.87 15.50 -17.31
CA ILE A 309 4.27 14.83 -16.07
C ILE A 309 4.50 13.36 -16.35
N CYS A 310 5.68 12.87 -15.96
CA CYS A 310 6.00 11.46 -16.02
C CYS A 310 5.79 10.82 -14.65
N LEU A 311 4.80 9.93 -14.52
CA LEU A 311 4.56 9.16 -13.30
C LEU A 311 5.10 7.75 -13.44
N LEU A 312 5.76 7.23 -12.40
CA LEU A 312 5.86 5.79 -12.20
C LEU A 312 4.77 5.38 -11.22
N VAL A 313 3.87 4.50 -11.65
CA VAL A 313 2.77 4.02 -10.83
C VAL A 313 2.85 2.52 -10.64
N LYS A 314 2.56 2.05 -9.42
CA LYS A 314 2.32 0.64 -9.13
C LYS A 314 0.86 0.33 -9.38
N LYS A 315 0.65 -0.56 -10.34
CA LYS A 315 -0.65 -1.07 -10.76
C LYS A 315 -0.99 -2.32 -9.95
N MET A 316 -2.25 -2.41 -9.55
CA MET A 316 -2.81 -3.65 -9.02
C MET A 316 -2.77 -4.76 -10.09
N PRO A 317 -2.77 -6.05 -9.68
CA PRO A 317 -2.77 -7.16 -10.63
C PRO A 317 -3.96 -7.09 -11.58
N ARG A 318 -3.79 -7.59 -12.81
CA ARG A 318 -4.87 -7.69 -13.81
C ARG A 318 -4.97 -9.13 -14.32
N HIS A 319 -6.13 -9.51 -14.86
CA HIS A 319 -6.23 -10.78 -15.57
C HIS A 319 -5.33 -10.74 -16.81
N ASN A 320 -4.61 -11.82 -17.09
CA ASN A 320 -3.71 -11.90 -18.27
C ASN A 320 -4.43 -11.62 -19.60
N ASP A 321 -5.74 -11.84 -19.67
CA ASP A 321 -6.54 -11.57 -20.87
C ASP A 321 -6.69 -10.05 -21.19
N ASP A 322 -6.43 -9.17 -20.22
CA ASP A 322 -6.46 -7.72 -20.41
C ASP A 322 -5.22 -7.17 -21.16
N GLU A 323 -4.10 -7.90 -21.20
CA GLU A 323 -2.91 -7.52 -22.00
C GLU A 323 -3.20 -7.55 -23.51
N VAL A 324 -4.15 -8.39 -23.95
CA VAL A 324 -4.59 -8.44 -25.35
C VAL A 324 -5.45 -7.23 -25.69
N TYR A 325 -6.19 -6.70 -24.71
CA TYR A 325 -7.00 -5.50 -24.90
C TYR A 325 -6.14 -4.25 -24.99
N THR A 326 -5.13 -4.07 -24.12
CA THR A 326 -4.22 -2.89 -24.16
C THR A 326 -3.41 -2.80 -25.45
N LYS A 327 -2.96 -3.91 -26.02
CA LYS A 327 -2.28 -3.93 -27.33
C LYS A 327 -3.15 -3.47 -28.51
N ARG A 328 -4.48 -3.59 -28.40
CA ARG A 328 -5.43 -3.11 -29.44
C ARG A 328 -5.74 -1.61 -29.37
N PHE A 329 -5.26 -0.89 -28.37
CA PHE A 329 -5.48 0.56 -28.27
C PHE A 329 -4.52 1.39 -29.16
N VAL A 330 -3.45 0.79 -29.69
CA VAL A 330 -2.39 1.53 -30.38
C VAL A 330 -2.58 1.56 -31.91
N ASP A 331 -3.16 0.54 -32.53
CA ASP A 331 -3.24 0.46 -34.01
C ASP A 331 -4.64 0.15 -34.54
N GLY A 332 -5.24 1.10 -35.27
CA GLY A 332 -6.39 0.85 -36.15
C GLY A 332 -7.42 1.99 -36.27
N PRO A 333 -7.84 2.38 -37.49
CA PRO A 333 -8.72 3.54 -37.72
C PRO A 333 -10.21 3.18 -37.61
N SER A 334 -11.04 4.24 -37.52
CA SER A 334 -12.51 4.26 -37.77
C SER A 334 -13.45 4.05 -36.57
N ASN A 335 -13.65 5.14 -35.82
CA ASN A 335 -14.92 5.66 -35.30
C ASN A 335 -15.96 4.71 -34.61
N PRO A 336 -15.64 4.20 -33.40
CA PRO A 336 -16.62 3.99 -32.32
C PRO A 336 -16.14 4.62 -30.98
N ARG A 337 -15.25 5.61 -31.07
CA ARG A 337 -14.46 6.11 -29.92
C ARG A 337 -15.29 6.86 -28.86
N ARG A 338 -16.35 7.59 -29.26
CA ARG A 338 -17.15 8.40 -28.33
C ARG A 338 -18.05 7.59 -27.38
N SER A 339 -18.65 6.50 -27.85
CA SER A 339 -19.49 5.63 -27.01
C SER A 339 -18.65 4.82 -26.02
N ARG A 340 -17.46 4.36 -26.46
CA ARG A 340 -16.51 3.63 -25.61
C ARG A 340 -15.83 4.51 -24.57
N ALA A 341 -15.51 5.76 -24.90
CA ALA A 341 -14.97 6.73 -23.96
C ALA A 341 -15.98 7.11 -22.87
N ARG A 342 -17.28 7.23 -23.22
CA ARG A 342 -18.36 7.45 -22.24
C ARG A 342 -18.49 6.28 -21.26
N HIS A 343 -18.46 5.05 -21.75
CA HIS A 343 -18.54 3.87 -20.88
C HIS A 343 -17.32 3.75 -19.95
N ALA A 344 -16.10 4.01 -20.44
CA ALA A 344 -14.90 4.01 -19.60
C ALA A 344 -14.92 5.14 -18.55
N LEU A 345 -15.49 6.29 -18.90
CA LEU A 345 -15.68 7.41 -17.98
C LEU A 345 -16.73 7.08 -16.89
N GLU A 346 -17.86 6.49 -17.28
CA GLU A 346 -18.90 6.02 -16.35
C GLU A 346 -18.35 4.97 -15.37
N GLN A 347 -17.55 4.02 -15.85
CA GLN A 347 -16.87 3.04 -14.99
C GLN A 347 -15.92 3.70 -13.99
N LYS A 348 -15.09 4.66 -14.44
CA LYS A 348 -14.18 5.38 -13.53
C LYS A 348 -14.95 6.21 -12.50
N GLN A 349 -16.05 6.85 -12.88
CA GLN A 349 -16.89 7.60 -11.94
C GLN A 349 -17.52 6.70 -10.88
N GLN A 350 -17.98 5.51 -11.27
CA GLN A 350 -18.48 4.52 -10.32
C GLN A 350 -17.38 4.05 -9.36
N GLN A 351 -16.18 3.79 -9.88
CA GLN A 351 -15.01 3.43 -9.08
C GLN A 351 -14.63 4.54 -8.08
N THR A 352 -14.70 5.82 -8.48
CA THR A 352 -14.48 6.97 -7.56
C THR A 352 -15.46 6.95 -6.40
N GLN A 353 -16.75 6.72 -6.69
CA GLN A 353 -17.80 6.72 -5.66
C GLN A 353 -17.60 5.56 -4.67
N GLU A 354 -17.35 4.35 -5.17
CA GLU A 354 -17.12 3.16 -4.35
C GLU A 354 -15.85 3.31 -3.49
N TYR A 355 -14.76 3.83 -4.05
CA TYR A 355 -13.51 4.06 -3.30
C TYR A 355 -13.68 5.11 -2.19
N ARG A 356 -14.41 6.20 -2.46
CA ARG A 356 -14.74 7.21 -1.43
C ARG A 356 -15.56 6.62 -0.29
N THR A 357 -16.52 5.74 -0.58
CA THR A 357 -17.28 5.04 0.48
C THR A 357 -16.37 4.17 1.34
N ILE A 358 -15.43 3.43 0.75
CA ILE A 358 -14.48 2.58 1.48
C ILE A 358 -13.55 3.42 2.38
N LEU A 359 -13.04 4.55 1.90
CA LEU A 359 -12.21 5.45 2.71
C LEU A 359 -12.99 5.99 3.91
N LEU A 360 -14.24 6.42 3.71
CA LEU A 360 -15.11 6.89 4.79
C LEU A 360 -15.43 5.78 5.81
N GLU A 361 -15.61 4.53 5.37
CA GLU A 361 -15.74 3.38 6.29
C GLU A 361 -14.48 3.18 7.14
N GLN A 362 -13.29 3.46 6.59
CA GLN A 362 -12.01 3.30 7.29
C GLN A 362 -11.70 4.45 8.24
N GLU A 363 -12.10 5.68 7.87
CA GLU A 363 -12.01 6.87 8.72
C GLU A 363 -13.01 6.79 9.88
N GLY A 364 -14.25 6.34 9.66
CA GLY A 364 -15.21 6.14 10.74
C GLY A 364 -14.76 5.10 11.77
N ILE A 365 -14.05 4.05 11.33
CA ILE A 365 -13.42 3.06 12.23
C ILE A 365 -12.27 3.69 13.05
N ARG A 366 -11.57 4.71 12.53
CA ARG A 366 -10.49 5.43 13.24
C ARG A 366 -11.03 6.50 14.18
N GLU A 367 -12.05 7.25 13.78
CA GLU A 367 -12.69 8.26 14.63
C GLU A 367 -13.38 7.62 15.84
N GLU A 368 -14.04 6.46 15.66
CA GLU A 368 -14.56 5.67 16.77
C GLU A 368 -13.45 5.14 17.71
N GLU A 369 -12.22 4.94 17.20
CA GLU A 369 -11.06 4.54 18.00
C GLU A 369 -10.47 5.73 18.79
N GLU A 370 -10.51 6.95 18.25
CA GLU A 370 -10.02 8.16 18.93
C GLU A 370 -11.02 8.69 19.98
N GLU A 371 -12.32 8.66 19.69
CA GLU A 371 -13.37 9.05 20.65
C GLU A 371 -13.49 8.09 21.84
N GLN A 372 -13.02 6.85 21.72
CA GLN A 372 -13.02 5.86 22.82
C GLN A 372 -11.73 5.87 23.67
N VAL A 373 -10.76 6.71 23.33
CA VAL A 373 -9.50 6.92 24.09
C VAL A 373 -9.54 8.21 24.92
N HIS A 374 -10.62 8.99 24.81
CA HIS A 374 -11.04 10.01 25.78
C HIS A 374 -12.23 9.52 26.61
#